data_AF-A0A397TGS0-F1
#
_entry.id   AF-A0A397TGS0-F1
#
_cell.length_a   1.000
_cell.length_b   1.000
_cell.length_c   1.000
_cell.angle_alpha   90.00
_cell.angle_beta   90.00
_cell.angle_gamma   90.00
#
_symmetry.space_group_name_H-M   'P 1'
#
loop_
_entity.id
_entity.type
_entity.pdbx_description
1 polymer ?
#
loop_
_entity_poly.entity_id
_entity_poly.type
_entity_poly.pdbx_seq_one_letter_code
_entity_poly.pdbx_strand_id
1 'polypeptide(L)'
;LKSIHHANFVHRDFHSGNIFVIAATIWKIGDLGLSQPANIPLLNNEIYGVIPYIAPEIFKGAKFSQASDIYSMGMIMWECTTGCKPFSNIEHNHRLIYNIIDGRRPEITEDTPECLANLIKSCWNPNPKNRPTINKVYETLETLYPLNPRSSEYDRILEEAESKRLELIRLKKLGPEFTEKPHSKAIYTSRSLRSLLPNSSSSINSFNTKQGT
;
A
#
# COMPACT_ATOMS: atom_id res chain seq x y z
N LEU A 1 0.26 10.92 6.70
CA LEU A 1 -0.76 9.90 7.01
C LEU A 1 -1.18 9.97 8.48
N LYS A 2 -0.22 10.04 9.42
CA LYS A 2 -0.49 10.21 10.87
C LYS A 2 -1.55 11.28 11.18
N SER A 3 -1.39 12.49 10.63
CA SER A 3 -2.37 13.58 10.80
C SER A 3 -3.78 13.25 10.27
N ILE A 4 -3.89 12.55 9.13
CA ILE A 4 -5.18 12.15 8.55
C ILE A 4 -5.88 11.14 9.47
N HIS A 5 -5.14 10.12 9.92
CA HIS A 5 -5.68 9.08 10.80
C HIS A 5 -6.01 9.63 12.20
N HIS A 6 -5.22 10.56 12.74
CA HIS A 6 -5.53 11.24 14.01
C HIS A 6 -6.77 12.12 13.93
N ALA A 7 -7.06 12.69 12.77
CA ALA A 7 -8.34 13.37 12.51
C ALA A 7 -9.52 12.39 12.35
N ASN A 8 -9.30 11.08 12.53
CA ASN A 8 -10.27 10.01 12.29
C ASN A 8 -10.75 9.93 10.83
N PHE A 9 -9.87 10.24 9.87
CA PHE A 9 -10.12 10.08 8.43
C PHE A 9 -9.36 8.88 7.85
N VAL A 10 -9.84 8.44 6.69
CA VAL A 10 -9.21 7.45 5.80
C VAL A 10 -8.94 8.14 4.47
N HIS A 11 -7.73 7.96 3.91
CA HIS A 11 -7.34 8.58 2.65
C HIS A 11 -7.99 7.90 1.44
N ARG A 12 -8.11 6.57 1.46
CA ARG A 12 -8.76 5.70 0.44
C ARG A 12 -8.04 5.56 -0.89
N ASP A 13 -7.21 6.52 -1.27
CA ASP A 13 -6.42 6.51 -2.50
C ASP A 13 -4.96 6.83 -2.21
N PHE A 14 -4.42 6.21 -1.16
CA PHE A 14 -3.05 6.46 -0.74
C PHE A 14 -2.08 5.68 -1.63
N HIS A 15 -1.31 6.36 -2.46
CA HIS A 15 -0.25 5.77 -3.27
C HIS A 15 0.84 6.81 -3.54
N SER A 16 1.99 6.39 -4.06
CA SER A 16 3.15 7.27 -4.31
C SER A 16 2.85 8.44 -5.24
N GLY A 17 1.94 8.27 -6.21
CA GLY A 17 1.45 9.38 -7.06
C GLY A 17 0.74 10.52 -6.31
N ASN A 18 0.27 10.29 -5.07
CA ASN A 18 -0.38 11.29 -4.21
C ASN A 18 0.56 11.82 -3.12
N ILE A 19 1.88 11.59 -3.27
CA ILE A 19 2.92 12.14 -2.41
C ILE A 19 3.73 13.17 -3.21
N PHE A 20 3.71 14.41 -2.76
CA PHE A 20 4.32 15.56 -3.43
C PHE A 20 5.60 15.97 -2.71
N VAL A 21 6.67 16.22 -3.47
CA VAL A 21 7.93 16.79 -2.98
C VAL A 21 7.83 18.30 -3.05
N ILE A 22 7.94 18.97 -1.90
CA ILE A 22 7.86 20.44 -1.79
C ILE A 22 9.25 21.05 -1.68
N ALA A 23 10.16 20.35 -1.02
CA ALA A 23 11.58 20.67 -0.93
C ALA A 23 12.37 19.36 -0.80
N ALA A 24 13.70 19.41 -0.89
CA ALA A 24 14.57 18.23 -0.95
C ALA A 24 14.24 17.11 0.07
N THR A 25 13.80 17.48 1.28
CA THR A 25 13.46 16.52 2.35
C THR A 25 12.00 16.64 2.83
N ILE A 26 11.18 17.46 2.18
CA ILE A 26 9.81 17.75 2.61
C ILE A 26 8.82 17.12 1.63
N TRP A 27 8.13 16.09 2.12
CA TRP A 27 7.12 15.35 1.38
C TRP A 27 5.75 15.62 2.01
N LYS A 28 4.72 15.84 1.18
CA LYS A 28 3.35 16.00 1.65
C LYS A 28 2.41 15.06 0.91
N ILE A 29 1.47 14.51 1.66
CA ILE A 29 0.39 13.69 1.13
C ILE A 29 -0.73 14.64 0.70
N GLY A 30 -1.17 14.52 -0.54
CA GLY A 30 -2.26 15.32 -1.11
C GLY A 30 -3.37 14.44 -1.67
N ASP A 31 -4.19 15.02 -2.55
CA ASP A 31 -5.38 14.40 -3.14
C ASP A 31 -6.33 13.73 -2.13
N LEU A 32 -6.93 14.57 -1.29
CA LEU A 32 -7.90 14.15 -0.28
C LEU A 32 -9.34 14.12 -0.80
N GLY A 33 -9.56 14.22 -2.12
CA GLY A 33 -10.90 14.30 -2.73
C GLY A 33 -11.78 13.09 -2.44
N LEU A 34 -11.16 11.93 -2.16
CA LEU A 34 -11.83 10.69 -1.80
C LEU A 34 -11.82 10.40 -0.29
N SER A 35 -11.14 11.22 0.50
CA SER A 35 -11.00 11.01 1.94
C SER A 35 -12.33 11.12 2.66
N GLN A 36 -12.54 10.27 3.67
CA GLN A 36 -13.78 10.26 4.44
C GLN A 36 -13.53 9.95 5.92
N PRO A 37 -14.44 10.36 6.82
CA PRO A 37 -14.38 9.93 8.22
C PRO A 37 -14.48 8.40 8.33
N ALA A 38 -13.66 7.82 9.21
CA ALA A 38 -13.53 6.37 9.37
C ALA A 38 -14.80 5.70 9.96
N ASN A 39 -15.70 6.49 10.55
CA ASN A 39 -16.91 6.05 11.24
C ASN A 39 -18.21 6.20 10.43
N ILE A 40 -18.17 6.74 9.22
CA ILE A 40 -19.39 6.96 8.41
C ILE A 40 -19.69 5.74 7.54
N PRO A 41 -20.96 5.26 7.47
CA PRO A 41 -21.38 4.25 6.51
C PRO A 41 -21.20 4.76 5.07
N LEU A 42 -20.53 4.00 4.20
CA LEU A 42 -20.42 4.38 2.79
C LEU A 42 -21.79 4.50 2.14
N LEU A 43 -22.01 5.61 1.43
CA LEU A 43 -23.12 5.77 0.49
C LEU A 43 -22.87 5.03 -0.84
N ASN A 44 -21.62 4.72 -1.17
CA ASN A 44 -21.18 4.19 -2.46
C ASN A 44 -20.08 3.12 -2.25
N ASN A 45 -20.31 1.87 -2.68
CA ASN A 45 -19.33 0.78 -2.62
C ASN A 45 -18.34 0.76 -3.80
N GLU A 46 -18.26 1.83 -4.59
CA GLU A 46 -17.32 1.93 -5.70
C GLU A 46 -15.88 1.94 -5.20
N ILE A 47 -15.10 1.05 -5.81
CA ILE A 47 -13.67 0.95 -5.55
C ILE A 47 -12.97 1.81 -6.60
N TYR A 48 -12.35 2.88 -6.11
CA TYR A 48 -11.54 3.79 -6.88
C TYR A 48 -10.11 3.76 -6.34
N GLY A 49 -9.13 3.73 -7.24
CA GLY A 49 -7.71 3.85 -6.89
C GLY A 49 -6.79 3.04 -7.80
N VAL A 50 -5.60 2.74 -7.29
CA VAL A 50 -4.53 2.06 -8.03
C VAL A 50 -4.37 0.62 -7.52
N ILE A 51 -4.68 -0.39 -8.35
CA ILE A 51 -4.82 -1.82 -7.96
C ILE A 51 -3.72 -2.30 -6.98
N PRO A 52 -2.41 -2.14 -7.27
CA PRO A 52 -1.36 -2.58 -6.36
C PRO A 52 -1.41 -2.02 -4.94
N TYR A 53 -1.95 -0.81 -4.73
CA TYR A 53 -2.01 -0.14 -3.44
C TYR A 53 -3.32 -0.39 -2.69
N ILE A 54 -4.31 -1.03 -3.33
CA ILE A 54 -5.60 -1.31 -2.71
C ILE A 54 -5.51 -2.59 -1.88
N ALA A 55 -5.93 -2.51 -0.62
CA ALA A 55 -5.89 -3.62 0.31
C ALA A 55 -6.85 -4.77 -0.11
N PRO A 56 -6.48 -6.04 0.10
CA PRO A 56 -7.22 -7.20 -0.41
C PRO A 56 -8.66 -7.29 0.10
N GLU A 57 -8.93 -6.85 1.32
CA GLU A 57 -10.27 -6.84 1.90
C GLU A 57 -11.22 -5.88 1.16
N ILE A 58 -10.71 -4.82 0.54
CA ILE A 58 -11.51 -3.86 -0.21
C ILE A 58 -12.09 -4.53 -1.46
N PHE A 59 -11.29 -5.32 -2.16
CA PHE A 59 -11.77 -6.13 -3.29
C PHE A 59 -12.79 -7.20 -2.88
N LYS A 60 -12.82 -7.58 -1.60
CA LYS A 60 -13.82 -8.50 -1.01
C LYS A 60 -15.08 -7.77 -0.52
N GLY A 61 -15.22 -6.47 -0.81
CA GLY A 61 -16.38 -5.66 -0.42
C GLY A 61 -16.31 -5.09 0.99
N ALA A 62 -15.16 -5.18 1.68
CA ALA A 62 -14.98 -4.47 2.93
C ALA A 62 -14.88 -2.96 2.70
N LYS A 63 -15.21 -2.19 3.74
CA LYS A 63 -15.08 -0.74 3.72
C LYS A 63 -13.62 -0.33 3.82
N PHE A 64 -13.27 0.77 3.15
CA PHE A 64 -12.00 1.45 3.40
C PHE A 64 -11.87 1.82 4.87
N SER A 65 -10.67 1.64 5.41
CA SER A 65 -10.34 1.85 6.82
C SER A 65 -8.93 2.41 6.94
N GLN A 66 -8.55 2.89 8.12
CA GLN A 66 -7.16 3.29 8.36
C GLN A 66 -6.20 2.12 8.09
N ALA A 67 -6.61 0.88 8.41
CA ALA A 67 -5.82 -0.31 8.11
C ALA A 67 -5.65 -0.58 6.61
N SER A 68 -6.58 -0.15 5.75
CA SER A 68 -6.38 -0.24 4.29
C SER A 68 -5.36 0.80 3.81
N ASP A 69 -5.32 2.01 4.38
CA ASP A 69 -4.24 2.97 4.08
C ASP A 69 -2.87 2.45 4.56
N ILE A 70 -2.82 1.70 5.66
CA ILE A 70 -1.58 1.07 6.14
C ILE A 70 -1.07 0.01 5.16
N TYR A 71 -1.96 -0.76 4.52
CA TYR A 71 -1.56 -1.65 3.43
C TYR A 71 -0.89 -0.87 2.31
N SER A 72 -1.49 0.24 1.89
CA SER A 72 -0.92 1.10 0.86
C SER A 72 0.42 1.71 1.28
N MET A 73 0.58 2.08 2.57
CA MET A 73 1.85 2.52 3.14
C MET A 73 2.94 1.45 2.99
N GLY A 74 2.62 0.17 3.21
CA GLY A 74 3.56 -0.91 2.95
C GLY A 74 4.02 -0.94 1.49
N MET A 75 3.09 -0.73 0.53
CA MET A 75 3.38 -0.70 -0.92
C MET A 75 4.32 0.43 -1.28
N ILE A 76 4.14 1.58 -0.64
CA ILE A 76 5.04 2.73 -0.79
C ILE A 76 6.41 2.46 -0.15
N MET A 77 6.46 1.85 1.05
CA MET A 77 7.74 1.51 1.68
C MET A 77 8.55 0.55 0.81
N TRP A 78 7.91 -0.46 0.21
CA TRP A 78 8.56 -1.36 -0.75
C TRP A 78 9.00 -0.65 -2.04
N GLU A 79 8.21 0.29 -2.54
CA GLU A 79 8.60 1.12 -3.68
C GLU A 79 9.85 1.95 -3.35
N CYS A 80 9.96 2.47 -2.13
CA CYS A 80 11.15 3.21 -1.69
C CYS A 80 12.40 2.34 -1.60
N THR A 81 12.29 1.07 -1.19
CA THR A 81 13.47 0.18 -1.09
C THR A 81 13.95 -0.27 -2.47
N THR A 82 13.03 -0.54 -3.40
CA THR A 82 13.37 -1.08 -4.72
C THR A 82 13.53 -0.02 -5.81
N GLY A 83 12.99 1.18 -5.60
CA GLY A 83 12.82 2.20 -6.65
C GLY A 83 11.81 1.79 -7.72
N CYS A 84 11.04 0.72 -7.51
CA CYS A 84 10.18 0.10 -8.50
C CYS A 84 8.70 0.23 -8.10
N LYS A 85 7.81 0.38 -9.09
CA LYS A 85 6.37 0.33 -8.82
C LYS A 85 5.93 -1.11 -8.56
N PRO A 86 5.08 -1.38 -7.54
CA PRO A 86 4.60 -2.72 -7.24
C PRO A 86 3.86 -3.33 -8.44
N PHE A 87 4.22 -4.56 -8.82
CA PHE A 87 3.61 -5.30 -9.94
C PHE A 87 3.74 -4.64 -11.33
N SER A 88 4.79 -3.86 -11.56
CA SER A 88 5.00 -3.12 -12.83
C SER A 88 5.13 -3.99 -14.08
N ASN A 89 5.53 -5.25 -13.91
CA ASN A 89 5.75 -6.20 -15.00
C ASN A 89 4.49 -6.97 -15.43
N ILE A 90 3.32 -6.70 -14.84
CA ILE A 90 2.08 -7.41 -15.16
C ILE A 90 0.91 -6.48 -15.46
N GLU A 91 -0.06 -6.95 -16.24
CA GLU A 91 -1.28 -6.22 -16.53
C GLU A 91 -2.12 -5.98 -15.27
N HIS A 92 -2.60 -4.75 -15.07
CA HIS A 92 -3.47 -4.38 -13.95
C HIS A 92 -4.95 -4.68 -14.30
N ASN A 93 -5.31 -5.96 -14.29
CA ASN A 93 -6.66 -6.48 -14.58
C ASN A 93 -7.23 -7.29 -13.40
N HIS A 94 -8.38 -7.94 -13.61
CA HIS A 94 -9.03 -8.79 -12.60
C HIS A 94 -8.13 -9.94 -12.09
N ARG A 95 -7.24 -10.49 -12.93
CA ARG A 95 -6.32 -11.56 -12.52
C ARG A 95 -5.32 -11.07 -11.47
N LEU A 96 -4.82 -9.83 -11.59
CA LEU A 96 -3.97 -9.25 -10.55
C LEU A 96 -4.75 -9.06 -9.24
N ILE A 97 -6.01 -8.61 -9.33
CA ILE A 97 -6.87 -8.46 -8.15
C ILE A 97 -7.02 -9.81 -7.41
N TYR A 98 -7.34 -10.90 -8.12
CA TYR A 98 -7.42 -12.23 -7.52
C TYR A 98 -6.09 -12.68 -6.92
N ASN A 99 -4.98 -12.49 -7.62
CA ASN A 99 -3.66 -12.81 -7.06
C ASN A 99 -3.38 -12.05 -5.74
N ILE A 100 -3.73 -10.76 -5.66
CA ILE A 100 -3.55 -9.95 -4.43
C ILE A 100 -4.42 -10.48 -3.29
N ILE A 101 -5.68 -10.84 -3.60
CA ILE A 101 -6.64 -11.47 -2.69
C ILE A 101 -6.07 -12.78 -2.14
N ASP A 102 -5.42 -13.58 -2.98
CA ASP A 102 -4.81 -14.87 -2.66
C ASP A 102 -3.44 -14.73 -1.96
N GLY A 103 -3.01 -13.49 -1.68
CA GLY A 103 -1.82 -13.22 -0.88
C GLY A 103 -0.57 -12.88 -1.67
N ARG A 104 -0.65 -12.70 -3.01
CA ARG A 104 0.49 -12.23 -3.80
C ARG A 104 0.98 -10.88 -3.28
N ARG A 105 2.29 -10.77 -3.06
CA ARG A 105 3.02 -9.55 -2.70
C ARG A 105 4.23 -9.39 -3.61
N PRO A 106 4.76 -8.16 -3.77
CA PRO A 106 6.08 -7.98 -4.35
C PRO A 106 7.15 -8.69 -3.51
N GLU A 107 8.22 -9.13 -4.16
CA GLU A 107 9.37 -9.74 -3.49
C GLU A 107 10.18 -8.66 -2.77
N ILE A 108 10.50 -8.89 -1.50
CA ILE A 108 11.40 -8.01 -0.74
C ILE A 108 12.84 -8.42 -1.06
N THR A 109 13.63 -7.48 -1.55
CA THR A 109 15.00 -7.70 -2.01
C THR A 109 15.97 -7.81 -0.84
N GLU A 110 17.08 -8.52 -1.05
CA GLU A 110 18.07 -8.88 -0.02
C GLU A 110 18.81 -7.67 0.59
N ASP A 111 18.78 -6.52 -0.08
CA ASP A 111 19.31 -5.25 0.43
C ASP A 111 18.38 -4.57 1.44
N THR A 112 17.12 -5.00 1.56
CA THR A 112 16.19 -4.41 2.53
C THR A 112 16.54 -4.89 3.95
N PRO A 113 16.87 -3.98 4.90
CA PRO A 113 17.11 -4.38 6.29
C PRO A 113 15.98 -5.22 6.88
N GLU A 114 16.30 -6.24 7.66
CA GLU A 114 15.30 -7.18 8.20
C GLU A 114 14.19 -6.47 8.99
N CYS A 115 14.55 -5.46 9.78
CA CYS A 115 13.61 -4.63 10.53
C CYS A 115 12.59 -3.91 9.62
N LEU A 116 13.04 -3.36 8.49
CA LEU A 116 12.18 -2.71 7.50
C LEU A 116 11.36 -3.74 6.72
N ALA A 117 11.95 -4.88 6.36
CA ALA A 117 11.24 -5.98 5.71
C ALA A 117 10.09 -6.50 6.58
N ASN A 118 10.32 -6.65 7.90
CA ASN A 118 9.30 -7.07 8.85
C ASN A 118 8.19 -6.01 9.00
N LEU A 119 8.54 -4.72 9.01
CA LEU A 119 7.56 -3.64 9.02
C LEU A 119 6.69 -3.66 7.75
N ILE A 120 7.29 -3.78 6.57
CA ILE A 120 6.57 -3.90 5.28
C ILE A 120 5.59 -5.09 5.32
N LYS A 121 6.07 -6.29 5.70
CA LYS A 121 5.24 -7.49 5.84
C LYS A 121 4.08 -7.29 6.81
N SER A 122 4.31 -6.63 7.94
CA SER A 122 3.27 -6.34 8.93
C SER A 122 2.18 -5.39 8.38
N CYS A 123 2.56 -4.42 7.54
CA CYS A 123 1.62 -3.51 6.89
C CYS A 123 0.71 -4.22 5.87
N TRP A 124 1.18 -5.31 5.25
CA TRP A 124 0.39 -6.10 4.30
C TRP A 124 -0.24 -7.36 4.87
N ASN A 125 -0.35 -7.45 6.21
CA ASN A 125 -0.97 -8.59 6.87
C ASN A 125 -2.35 -8.88 6.25
N PRO A 126 -2.67 -10.15 5.92
CA PRO A 126 -3.96 -10.52 5.34
C PRO A 126 -5.15 -10.10 6.20
N ASN A 127 -4.99 -10.12 7.53
CA ASN A 127 -5.99 -9.61 8.46
C ASN A 127 -5.72 -8.13 8.75
N PRO A 128 -6.62 -7.20 8.36
CA PRO A 128 -6.47 -5.77 8.62
C PRO A 128 -6.29 -5.42 10.11
N LYS A 129 -6.87 -6.22 11.02
CA LYS A 129 -6.74 -6.00 12.48
C LYS A 129 -5.33 -6.24 13.01
N ASN A 130 -4.52 -7.02 12.27
CA ASN A 130 -3.16 -7.35 12.64
C ASN A 130 -2.14 -6.37 12.01
N ARG A 131 -2.59 -5.42 11.19
CA ARG A 131 -1.73 -4.37 10.65
C ARG A 131 -1.41 -3.35 11.73
N PRO A 132 -0.19 -2.80 11.78
CA PRO A 132 0.17 -1.78 12.75
C PRO A 132 -0.67 -0.52 12.56
N THR A 133 -0.85 0.25 13.62
CA THR A 133 -1.38 1.62 13.49
C THR A 133 -0.34 2.55 12.87
N ILE A 134 -0.76 3.70 12.36
CA ILE A 134 0.18 4.69 11.83
C ILE A 134 1.18 5.20 12.88
N ASN A 135 0.80 5.22 14.16
CA ASN A 135 1.72 5.56 15.25
C ASN A 135 2.83 4.52 15.36
N LYS A 136 2.46 3.23 15.33
CA LYS A 136 3.44 2.15 15.42
C LYS A 136 4.39 2.14 14.21
N VAL A 137 3.86 2.41 13.01
CA VAL A 137 4.69 2.57 11.80
C VAL A 137 5.66 3.74 11.98
N TYR A 138 5.17 4.91 12.41
CA TYR A 138 5.99 6.10 12.65
C TYR A 138 7.10 5.85 13.67
N GLU A 139 6.77 5.30 14.83
CA GLU A 139 7.73 4.96 15.90
C GLU A 139 8.81 3.99 15.41
N THR A 140 8.41 2.99 14.62
CA THR A 140 9.35 2.00 14.07
C THR A 140 10.30 2.69 13.09
N LEU A 141 9.79 3.52 12.18
CA LEU A 141 10.64 4.25 11.22
C LEU A 141 11.55 5.27 11.89
N GLU A 142 11.08 5.96 12.93
CA GLU A 142 11.88 6.91 13.71
C GLU A 142 13.01 6.21 14.48
N THR A 143 12.79 4.97 14.91
CA THR A 143 13.83 4.14 15.53
C THR A 143 14.88 3.70 14.50
N LEU A 144 14.46 3.37 13.28
CA LEU A 144 15.35 2.93 12.19
C LEU A 144 16.13 4.07 11.55
N TYR A 145 15.50 5.24 11.43
CA TYR A 145 16.05 6.43 10.78
C TYR A 145 15.88 7.65 11.71
N PRO A 146 16.62 7.70 12.83
CA PRO A 146 16.49 8.79 13.77
C PRO A 146 16.91 10.11 13.13
N LEU A 147 16.08 11.16 13.28
CA LEU A 147 16.38 12.51 12.79
C LEU A 147 17.64 13.12 13.42
N ASN A 148 18.06 12.59 14.58
CA ASN A 148 19.29 12.96 15.25
C ASN A 148 20.09 11.67 15.53
N PRO A 149 21.19 11.40 14.80
CA PRO A 149 21.93 10.16 14.92
C PRO A 149 22.54 10.06 16.31
N ARG A 150 21.94 9.21 17.15
CA ARG A 150 22.49 8.82 18.45
C ARG A 150 22.39 7.29 18.62
N SER A 151 22.95 6.51 17.69
CA SER A 151 23.28 5.10 17.92
C SER A 151 24.09 4.48 16.78
N SER A 152 25.24 3.88 17.09
CA SER A 152 26.14 3.23 16.11
C SER A 152 25.65 1.87 15.58
N GLU A 153 24.54 1.32 16.09
CA GLU A 153 24.05 -0.01 15.70
C GLU A 153 23.20 0.05 14.43
N TYR A 154 22.21 0.94 14.37
CA TYR A 154 21.39 1.12 13.16
C TYR A 154 22.17 1.69 11.99
N ASP A 155 23.14 2.58 12.25
CA ASP A 155 24.03 3.11 11.20
C ASP A 155 24.75 1.96 10.47
N ARG A 156 25.28 0.98 11.21
CA ARG A 156 25.93 -0.20 10.62
C ARG A 156 24.97 -1.07 9.81
N ILE A 157 23.75 -1.27 10.30
CA ILE A 157 22.72 -2.04 9.57
C ILE A 157 22.37 -1.33 8.25
N LEU A 158 22.21 0.00 8.28
CA LEU A 158 21.91 0.80 7.10
C LEU A 158 23.08 0.87 6.12
N GLU A 159 24.32 0.99 6.61
CA GLU A 159 25.53 0.95 5.80
C GLU A 159 25.72 -0.41 5.10
N GLU A 160 25.45 -1.51 5.82
CA GLU A 160 25.50 -2.86 5.24
C GLU A 160 24.41 -3.04 4.17
N ALA A 161 23.19 -2.63 4.47
CA ALA A 161 22.07 -2.64 3.52
C ALA A 161 22.38 -1.79 2.27
N GLU A 162 22.93 -0.59 2.45
CA GLU A 162 23.33 0.29 1.36
C GLU A 162 24.46 -0.32 0.52
N SER A 163 25.45 -0.96 1.16
CA SER A 163 26.53 -1.67 0.46
C SER A 163 25.98 -2.81 -0.39
N LYS A 164 25.06 -3.63 0.15
CA LYS A 164 24.36 -4.68 -0.60
C LYS A 164 23.55 -4.10 -1.75
N ARG A 165 22.82 -3.00 -1.52
CA ARG A 165 22.03 -2.31 -2.55
C ARG A 165 22.90 -1.87 -3.73
N LEU A 166 24.05 -1.24 -3.44
CA LEU A 166 25.01 -0.80 -4.47
C LEU A 166 25.59 -1.99 -5.26
N GLU A 167 25.87 -3.10 -4.58
CA GLU A 167 26.31 -4.35 -5.24
C GLU A 167 25.22 -4.92 -6.15
N LEU A 168 23.96 -5.00 -5.68
CA LEU A 168 22.84 -5.49 -6.50
C LEU A 168 22.60 -4.61 -7.73
N ILE A 169 22.70 -3.29 -7.59
CA ILE A 169 22.61 -2.35 -8.72
C ILE A 169 23.75 -2.61 -9.72
N ARG A 170 24.98 -2.77 -9.24
CA ARG A 170 26.14 -3.09 -10.09
C ARG A 170 25.95 -4.42 -10.84
N LEU A 171 25.33 -5.41 -10.19
CA LEU A 171 25.00 -6.70 -10.77
C LEU A 171 23.73 -6.68 -11.64
N LYS A 172 23.08 -5.52 -11.82
CA LYS A 172 21.80 -5.36 -12.55
C LYS A 172 20.66 -6.22 -11.97
N LYS A 173 20.76 -6.51 -10.68
CA LYS A 173 19.76 -7.21 -9.86
C LYS A 173 18.91 -6.25 -9.02
N LEU A 174 19.08 -4.94 -9.17
CA LEU A 174 18.20 -3.92 -8.58
C LEU A 174 18.16 -2.67 -9.49
N GLY A 175 17.08 -1.88 -9.43
CA GLY A 175 16.89 -0.64 -10.21
C GLY A 175 16.13 -0.81 -11.54
N PRO A 176 16.24 0.13 -12.49
CA PRO A 176 15.45 0.11 -13.73
C PRO A 176 15.65 -1.14 -14.59
N GLU A 177 16.81 -1.79 -14.46
CA GLU A 177 17.14 -3.04 -15.16
C GLU A 177 16.69 -4.31 -14.41
N PHE A 178 16.35 -4.20 -13.13
CA PHE A 178 15.85 -5.30 -12.31
C PHE A 178 14.39 -5.63 -12.61
N THR A 179 13.60 -4.62 -12.93
CA THR A 179 12.23 -4.87 -13.37
C THR A 179 12.26 -5.49 -14.76
N GLU A 180 11.61 -6.64 -14.92
CA GLU A 180 11.06 -7.03 -16.21
C GLU A 180 10.37 -5.80 -16.83
N LYS A 181 10.54 -5.60 -18.14
CA LYS A 181 10.02 -4.42 -18.85
C LYS A 181 8.60 -4.11 -18.38
N PRO A 182 8.30 -2.86 -17.96
CA PRO A 182 6.97 -2.50 -17.49
C PRO A 182 5.91 -2.95 -18.48
N HIS A 183 4.89 -3.63 -17.99
CA HIS A 183 3.80 -4.08 -18.84
C HIS A 183 3.04 -2.85 -19.33
N SER A 184 2.78 -2.74 -20.63
CA SER A 184 2.13 -1.56 -21.24
C SER A 184 0.72 -1.27 -20.68
N LYS A 185 0.13 -2.26 -20.02
CA LYS A 185 -1.18 -2.18 -19.35
C LYS A 185 -1.09 -2.17 -17.81
N ALA A 186 0.09 -1.95 -17.24
CA ALA A 186 0.25 -1.58 -15.84
C ALA A 186 -0.18 -0.11 -15.67
N ILE A 187 -1.11 0.16 -14.76
CA ILE A 187 -1.76 1.47 -14.60
C ILE A 187 -1.60 1.95 -13.17
N TYR A 188 -0.94 3.10 -13.02
CA TYR A 188 -0.59 3.73 -11.74
C TYR A 188 -1.31 5.05 -11.49
N THR A 189 -2.33 5.35 -12.30
CA THR A 189 -3.27 6.44 -12.09
C THR A 189 -4.56 5.90 -11.51
N SER A 190 -5.13 6.65 -10.57
CA SER A 190 -6.38 6.27 -9.90
C SER A 190 -7.54 6.22 -10.88
N ARG A 191 -8.36 5.18 -10.78
CA ARG A 191 -9.52 4.97 -11.64
C ARG A 191 -10.58 4.13 -10.94
N SER A 192 -11.81 4.22 -11.44
CA SER A 192 -12.87 3.28 -11.04
C SER A 192 -12.51 1.87 -11.48
N LEU A 193 -12.66 0.90 -10.58
CA LEU A 193 -12.41 -0.52 -10.84
C LEU A 193 -13.71 -1.30 -11.07
N ARG A 194 -14.83 -0.61 -11.21
CA ARG A 194 -16.16 -1.23 -11.39
C ARG A 194 -16.21 -2.24 -12.54
N SER A 195 -15.51 -1.99 -13.64
CA SER A 195 -15.48 -2.89 -14.80
C SER A 195 -14.63 -4.14 -14.61
N LEU A 196 -13.75 -4.16 -13.60
CA LEU A 196 -12.83 -5.27 -13.33
C LEU A 196 -13.33 -6.21 -12.23
N LEU A 197 -14.34 -5.78 -11.48
CA LEU A 197 -14.96 -6.57 -10.44
C LEU A 197 -16.28 -7.13 -10.99
N PRO A 198 -16.59 -8.41 -10.76
CA PRO A 198 -17.88 -8.95 -11.14
C PRO A 198 -18.97 -8.10 -10.48
N ASN A 199 -19.89 -7.57 -11.29
CA ASN A 199 -20.99 -6.73 -10.85
C ASN A 199 -21.69 -7.39 -9.64
N SER A 200 -21.60 -6.76 -8.47
CA SER A 200 -22.44 -7.09 -7.30
C SER A 200 -23.89 -6.60 -7.48
N SER A 201 -24.33 -6.34 -8.71
CA SER A 201 -25.67 -5.83 -9.03
C SER A 201 -26.66 -6.93 -9.45
N SER A 202 -26.57 -8.14 -8.90
CA SER A 202 -27.59 -9.17 -9.10
C SER A 202 -27.83 -10.08 -7.89
N SER A 203 -27.75 -9.56 -6.65
CA SER A 203 -28.22 -10.30 -5.46
C SER A 203 -28.74 -9.41 -4.33
N ILE A 204 -29.38 -8.28 -4.66
CA ILE A 204 -30.27 -7.57 -3.73
C ILE A 204 -31.60 -7.42 -4.43
N ASN A 205 -32.45 -8.44 -4.31
CA ASN A 205 -33.92 -8.36 -4.29
C ASN A 205 -34.49 -9.78 -4.41
N SER A 206 -34.85 -10.37 -3.25
CA SER A 206 -36.00 -11.27 -3.03
C SER A 206 -35.68 -12.37 -2.02
N PHE A 207 -35.74 -12.06 -0.72
CA PHE A 207 -36.26 -13.01 0.27
C PHE A 207 -37.09 -12.25 1.31
N ASN A 208 -38.37 -12.14 0.95
CA ASN A 208 -39.58 -12.20 1.76
C ASN A 208 -39.67 -11.34 3.04
N THR A 209 -40.34 -10.20 2.88
CA THR A 209 -41.48 -9.85 3.74
C THR A 209 -42.63 -10.88 3.59
N LYS A 210 -43.41 -11.06 4.66
CA LYS A 210 -44.54 -12.01 4.93
C LYS A 210 -44.05 -13.30 5.63
N GLN A 211 -44.54 -13.72 6.80
CA GLN A 211 -45.81 -13.56 7.54
C GLN A 211 -45.48 -13.52 9.06
N GLY A 212 -46.24 -12.93 10.00
CA GLY A 212 -47.66 -12.66 10.01
C GLY A 212 -48.46 -13.82 10.61
N THR A 213 -48.26 -14.13 11.90
CA THR A 213 -49.26 -14.50 12.94
C THR A 213 -48.54 -14.66 14.25
#